data_AF-A0A858RJP0-F1
#
_entry.id   AF-A0A858RJP0-F1
#
_cell.length_a   1.000
_cell.length_b   1.000
_cell.length_c   1.000
_cell.angle_alpha   90.00
_cell.angle_beta   90.00
_cell.angle_gamma   90.00
#
_symmetry.space_group_name_H-M   'P 1'
#
loop_
_entity.id
_entity.type
_entity.pdbx_description
1 polymer ?
#
loop_
_entity_poly.entity_id
_entity_poly.type
_entity_poly.pdbx_seq_one_letter_code
_entity_poly.pdbx_strand_id
1 'polypeptide(L)'
;MKKLFATLSAALLALLSSSCLDHEATITINKDGSGTITEQTLFSAEASAMMEQMAGLGGEGQDPLAKMIDAEATAASAKKMGEGVEVEKAEKIDKDGRKGGRVTYKFKDINKVKFVMGGSMADAGKSMQPPGLPEEKKPEQKPITFKLEDGKLTLTNPQDKPVTADGEKLEKPEIDEQQLAMAQGMFKDMRMALKVQFPGGIQESDADHVAGNTITLAEMEFAKLVSDPAKLKKLMELDDPAAAAKAFKGVDGLKVESKETISVTLK
;
A
#
# COMPACT_ATOMS: atom_id res chain seq x y z
N MET A 1 -16.94 -2.92 -34.32
CA MET A 1 -17.57 -2.04 -33.31
C MET A 1 -17.90 -2.76 -31.99
N LYS A 2 -18.65 -3.87 -31.96
CA LYS A 2 -18.92 -4.61 -30.70
C LYS A 2 -17.66 -5.12 -29.96
N LYS A 3 -16.61 -5.54 -30.69
CA LYS A 3 -15.35 -6.00 -30.09
C LYS A 3 -14.46 -4.87 -29.55
N LEU A 4 -14.54 -3.66 -30.11
CA LEU A 4 -13.80 -2.47 -29.63
C LEU A 4 -14.44 -1.86 -28.37
N PHE A 5 -15.77 -1.85 -28.28
CA PHE A 5 -16.48 -1.43 -27.07
C PHE A 5 -16.25 -2.40 -25.89
N ALA A 6 -16.19 -3.71 -26.16
CA ALA A 6 -15.93 -4.72 -25.13
C ALA A 6 -14.49 -4.63 -24.55
N THR A 7 -13.49 -4.35 -25.38
CA THR A 7 -12.10 -4.16 -24.91
C THR A 7 -11.91 -2.85 -24.13
N LEU A 8 -12.62 -1.77 -24.52
CA LEU A 8 -12.54 -0.49 -23.81
C LEU A 8 -13.24 -0.55 -22.45
N SER A 9 -14.38 -1.25 -22.35
CA SER A 9 -15.08 -1.48 -21.08
C SER A 9 -14.31 -2.41 -20.14
N ALA A 10 -13.59 -3.42 -20.65
CA ALA A 10 -12.76 -4.29 -19.82
C ALA A 10 -11.50 -3.57 -19.28
N ALA A 11 -10.88 -2.70 -20.09
CA ALA A 11 -9.76 -1.88 -19.65
C ALA A 11 -10.18 -0.83 -18.59
N LEU A 12 -11.36 -0.22 -18.76
CA LEU A 12 -11.91 0.71 -17.78
C LEU A 12 -12.27 0.00 -16.46
N LEU A 13 -12.83 -1.21 -16.51
CA LEU A 13 -13.15 -2.00 -15.31
C LEU A 13 -11.89 -2.49 -14.57
N ALA A 14 -10.80 -2.74 -15.29
CA ALA A 14 -9.50 -3.09 -14.69
C ALA A 14 -8.87 -1.90 -13.96
N LEU A 15 -8.98 -0.67 -14.52
CA LEU A 15 -8.49 0.57 -13.90
C LEU A 15 -9.30 1.01 -12.67
N LEU A 16 -10.56 0.58 -12.56
CA LEU A 16 -11.45 0.89 -11.42
C LEU A 16 -11.19 0.03 -10.17
N SER A 17 -10.28 -0.95 -10.23
CA SER A 17 -10.09 -1.92 -9.15
C SER A 17 -9.12 -1.49 -8.04
N SER A 18 -8.32 -0.43 -8.23
CA SER A 18 -7.27 -0.02 -7.29
C SER A 18 -7.63 1.14 -6.37
N SER A 19 -8.73 1.85 -6.61
CA SER A 19 -8.96 3.16 -5.99
C SER A 19 -9.73 3.14 -4.68
N CYS A 20 -10.40 2.04 -4.34
CA CYS A 20 -11.31 1.98 -3.20
C CYS A 20 -10.63 1.56 -1.89
N LEU A 21 -9.30 1.69 -1.81
CA LEU A 21 -8.46 0.93 -0.89
C LEU A 21 -7.73 1.84 0.10
N ASP A 22 -7.92 1.56 1.38
CA ASP A 22 -7.10 2.08 2.48
C ASP A 22 -6.21 0.95 2.97
N HIS A 23 -4.92 1.09 2.75
CA HIS A 23 -3.92 0.11 3.12
C HIS A 23 -2.93 0.72 4.13
N GLU A 24 -2.84 0.11 5.31
CA GLU A 24 -1.90 0.51 6.35
C GLU A 24 -1.07 -0.69 6.80
N ALA A 25 0.25 -0.54 6.73
CA ALA A 25 1.22 -1.48 7.29
C ALA A 25 1.94 -0.83 8.48
N THR A 26 1.93 -1.50 9.63
CA THR A 26 2.64 -1.08 10.83
C THR A 26 3.60 -2.16 11.29
N ILE A 27 4.89 -1.83 11.36
CA ILE A 27 5.93 -2.71 11.90
C ILE A 27 6.22 -2.27 13.32
N THR A 28 5.86 -3.09 14.30
CA THR A 28 6.13 -2.83 15.72
C THR A 28 7.41 -3.56 16.13
N ILE A 29 8.38 -2.85 16.68
CA ILE A 29 9.70 -3.39 17.03
C ILE A 29 9.96 -3.17 18.53
N ASN A 30 10.18 -4.27 19.26
CA ASN A 30 10.59 -4.26 20.65
C ASN A 30 12.10 -4.08 20.79
N LYS A 31 12.56 -3.70 21.99
CA LYS A 31 13.99 -3.46 22.28
C LYS A 31 14.87 -4.70 22.03
N ASP A 32 14.31 -5.90 22.20
CA ASP A 32 15.00 -7.18 21.99
C ASP A 32 15.03 -7.64 20.52
N GLY A 33 14.45 -6.87 19.60
CA GLY A 33 14.37 -7.21 18.18
C GLY A 33 13.18 -8.10 17.80
N SER A 34 12.36 -8.53 18.75
CA SER A 34 11.08 -9.17 18.46
C SER A 34 10.02 -8.14 18.09
N GLY A 35 8.88 -8.59 17.54
CA GLY A 35 7.79 -7.68 17.23
C GLY A 35 6.72 -8.26 16.32
N THR A 36 5.96 -7.36 15.71
CA THR A 36 4.85 -7.71 14.82
C THR A 36 4.83 -6.84 13.57
N ILE A 37 4.27 -7.39 12.49
CA ILE A 37 3.90 -6.67 11.26
C ILE A 37 2.39 -6.78 11.16
N THR A 38 1.68 -5.66 11.22
CA THR A 38 0.23 -5.62 11.01
C THR A 38 -0.05 -4.96 9.68
N GLU A 39 -0.65 -5.72 8.76
CA GLU A 39 -1.16 -5.23 7.49
C GLU A 39 -2.69 -5.18 7.56
N GLN A 40 -3.26 -4.03 7.24
CA GLN A 40 -4.69 -3.82 7.18
C GLN A 40 -5.05 -3.27 5.81
N THR A 41 -6.04 -3.87 5.17
CA THR A 41 -6.62 -3.39 3.93
C THR A 41 -8.13 -3.24 4.12
N LEU A 42 -8.65 -2.03 3.93
CA LEU A 42 -10.08 -1.73 3.99
C LEU A 42 -10.56 -1.21 2.63
N PHE A 43 -11.71 -1.69 2.20
CA PHE A 43 -12.43 -1.17 1.06
C PHE A 43 -13.41 -0.07 1.52
N SER A 44 -13.67 0.91 0.66
CA SER A 44 -14.70 1.93 0.92
C SER A 44 -16.09 1.29 1.07
N ALA A 45 -17.04 2.04 1.61
CA ALA A 45 -18.41 1.55 1.77
C ALA A 45 -19.06 1.25 0.41
N GLU A 46 -18.83 2.10 -0.57
CA GLU A 46 -19.32 1.95 -1.94
C GLU A 46 -18.72 0.71 -2.62
N ALA A 47 -17.41 0.47 -2.46
CA ALA A 47 -16.77 -0.72 -3.02
C ALA A 47 -17.20 -2.00 -2.33
N SER A 48 -17.37 -1.96 -1.00
CA SER A 48 -17.87 -3.08 -0.22
C SER A 48 -19.29 -3.46 -0.66
N ALA A 49 -20.18 -2.47 -0.83
CA ALA A 49 -21.55 -2.70 -1.32
C ALA A 49 -21.57 -3.25 -2.76
N MET A 50 -20.69 -2.77 -3.64
CA MET A 50 -20.57 -3.29 -5.00
C MET A 50 -20.09 -4.74 -5.02
N MET A 51 -19.12 -5.11 -4.17
CA MET A 51 -18.67 -6.50 -4.03
C MET A 51 -19.78 -7.42 -3.52
N GLU A 52 -20.56 -6.97 -2.54
CA GLU A 52 -21.72 -7.72 -2.04
C GLU A 52 -22.80 -7.91 -3.11
N GLN A 53 -23.08 -6.87 -3.91
CA GLN A 53 -24.02 -6.95 -5.01
C GLN A 53 -23.55 -7.92 -6.10
N MET A 54 -22.25 -7.95 -6.42
CA MET A 54 -21.69 -8.94 -7.34
C MET A 54 -21.75 -10.36 -6.78
N ALA A 55 -21.45 -10.55 -5.49
CA ALA A 55 -21.54 -11.86 -4.84
C ALA A 55 -22.98 -12.39 -4.81
N GLY A 56 -23.97 -11.51 -4.62
CA GLY A 56 -25.40 -11.86 -4.61
C GLY A 56 -25.98 -12.26 -5.97
N LEU A 57 -25.32 -11.93 -7.08
CA LEU A 57 -25.76 -12.28 -8.44
C LEU A 57 -25.28 -13.67 -8.92
N GLY A 58 -24.71 -14.48 -8.01
CA GLY A 58 -24.37 -15.88 -8.30
C GLY A 58 -23.11 -16.08 -9.14
N GLY A 59 -22.20 -15.11 -9.17
CA GLY A 59 -20.86 -15.37 -9.68
C GLY A 59 -20.13 -16.34 -8.77
N GLU A 60 -19.66 -17.49 -9.28
CA GLU A 60 -18.87 -18.51 -8.56
C GLU A 60 -17.47 -18.02 -8.10
N GLY A 61 -17.29 -16.73 -7.86
CA GLY A 61 -16.05 -16.12 -7.41
C GLY A 61 -16.05 -15.89 -5.90
N GLN A 62 -15.30 -16.72 -5.19
CA GLN A 62 -14.93 -16.61 -3.76
C GLN A 62 -14.86 -15.17 -3.25
N ASP A 63 -15.44 -14.91 -2.07
CA ASP A 63 -15.35 -13.65 -1.31
C ASP A 63 -13.90 -13.09 -1.36
N PRO A 64 -13.65 -11.99 -2.09
CA PRO A 64 -12.31 -11.40 -2.22
C PRO A 64 -11.69 -11.05 -0.86
N LEU A 65 -12.53 -10.73 0.13
CA LEU A 65 -12.09 -10.45 1.50
C LEU A 65 -11.64 -11.72 2.23
N ALA A 66 -12.28 -12.86 1.94
CA ALA A 66 -11.88 -14.14 2.52
C ALA A 66 -10.50 -14.58 2.02
N LYS A 67 -10.16 -14.31 0.74
CA LYS A 67 -8.84 -14.59 0.19
C LYS A 67 -7.72 -13.78 0.85
N MET A 68 -7.99 -12.55 1.29
CA MET A 68 -6.98 -11.71 1.97
C MET A 68 -6.54 -12.26 3.32
N ILE A 69 -7.40 -13.03 3.98
CA ILE A 69 -7.14 -13.64 5.29
C ILE A 69 -6.99 -15.16 5.19
N ASP A 70 -6.89 -15.69 3.97
CA ASP A 70 -6.74 -17.12 3.74
C ASP A 70 -5.40 -17.61 4.33
N ALA A 71 -5.44 -18.80 4.94
CA ALA A 71 -4.30 -19.35 5.64
C ALA A 71 -3.10 -19.63 4.72
N GLU A 72 -3.34 -20.05 3.47
CA GLU A 72 -2.28 -20.32 2.50
C GLU A 72 -1.65 -19.01 2.02
N ALA A 73 -2.48 -18.03 1.65
CA ALA A 73 -2.02 -16.71 1.19
C ALA A 73 -1.22 -15.96 2.28
N THR A 74 -1.73 -15.98 3.51
CA THR A 74 -1.05 -15.33 4.65
C THR A 74 0.24 -16.06 5.02
N ALA A 75 0.26 -17.40 5.03
CA ALA A 75 1.49 -18.17 5.25
C ALA A 75 2.54 -17.96 4.14
N ALA A 76 2.12 -17.84 2.88
CA ALA A 76 3.02 -17.52 1.78
C ALA A 76 3.63 -16.12 1.94
N SER A 77 2.82 -15.14 2.34
CA SER A 77 3.28 -13.78 2.64
C SER A 77 4.30 -13.77 3.77
N ALA A 78 4.03 -14.49 4.87
CA ALA A 78 4.95 -14.61 6.00
C ALA A 78 6.32 -15.15 5.57
N LYS A 79 6.36 -16.20 4.73
CA LYS A 79 7.63 -16.76 4.21
C LYS A 79 8.44 -15.75 3.38
N LYS A 80 7.78 -14.88 2.62
CA LYS A 80 8.43 -13.82 1.85
C LYS A 80 8.96 -12.70 2.73
N MET A 81 8.31 -12.46 3.87
CA MET A 81 8.73 -11.44 4.85
C MET A 81 10.00 -11.83 5.61
N GLY A 82 10.46 -13.07 5.53
CA GLY A 82 11.75 -13.49 6.08
C GLY A 82 11.68 -14.73 6.96
N GLU A 83 12.87 -15.18 7.37
CA GLU A 83 13.01 -16.33 8.26
C GLU A 83 12.42 -16.03 9.65
N GLY A 84 11.61 -16.93 10.18
CA GLY A 84 11.03 -16.80 11.53
C GLY A 84 9.84 -15.83 11.63
N VAL A 85 9.31 -15.35 10.49
CA VAL A 85 8.04 -14.63 10.43
C VAL A 85 6.90 -15.64 10.35
N GLU A 86 5.94 -15.52 11.26
CA GLU A 86 4.78 -16.41 11.37
C GLU A 86 3.48 -15.60 11.40
N VAL A 87 2.40 -16.17 10.86
CA VAL A 87 1.05 -15.58 11.05
C VAL A 87 0.67 -15.71 12.53
N GLU A 88 0.36 -14.59 13.17
CA GLU A 88 -0.20 -14.55 14.53
C GLU A 88 -1.72 -14.53 14.48
N LYS A 89 -2.29 -13.69 13.60
CA LYS A 89 -3.74 -13.51 13.50
C LYS A 89 -4.13 -13.05 12.10
N ALA A 90 -5.24 -13.55 11.57
CA ALA A 90 -5.89 -13.02 10.38
C ALA A 90 -7.38 -12.87 10.68
N GLU A 91 -7.94 -11.67 10.45
CA GLU A 91 -9.33 -11.36 10.80
C GLU A 91 -10.00 -10.43 9.78
N LYS A 92 -11.31 -10.61 9.59
CA LYS A 92 -12.12 -9.68 8.81
C LYS A 92 -12.35 -8.42 9.62
N ILE A 93 -12.35 -7.28 8.93
CA ILE A 93 -12.76 -5.99 9.49
C ILE A 93 -14.05 -5.57 8.81
N ASP A 94 -15.03 -5.16 9.61
CA ASP A 94 -16.26 -4.50 9.16
C ASP A 94 -16.48 -3.30 10.09
N LYS A 95 -16.33 -2.09 9.55
CA LYS A 95 -16.43 -0.85 10.33
C LYS A 95 -16.95 0.28 9.46
N ASP A 96 -18.03 0.93 9.90
CA ASP A 96 -18.60 2.10 9.23
C ASP A 96 -18.93 1.85 7.74
N GLY A 97 -19.38 0.63 7.41
CA GLY A 97 -19.64 0.18 6.04
C GLY A 97 -18.39 -0.21 5.25
N ARG A 98 -17.19 0.02 5.79
CA ARG A 98 -15.91 -0.35 5.19
C ARG A 98 -15.54 -1.77 5.60
N LYS A 99 -15.32 -2.64 4.61
CA LYS A 99 -15.00 -4.05 4.85
C LYS A 99 -13.59 -4.38 4.37
N GLY A 100 -12.94 -5.34 5.00
CA GLY A 100 -11.54 -5.61 4.73
C GLY A 100 -10.96 -6.76 5.53
N GLY A 101 -9.63 -6.85 5.49
CA GLY A 101 -8.86 -7.84 6.24
C GLY A 101 -7.75 -7.16 7.04
N ARG A 102 -7.44 -7.75 8.19
CA ARG A 102 -6.23 -7.45 8.96
C ARG A 102 -5.46 -8.73 9.20
N VAL A 103 -4.18 -8.71 8.90
CA VAL A 103 -3.26 -9.81 9.19
C VAL A 103 -2.13 -9.28 10.07
N THR A 104 -1.90 -9.95 11.19
CA THR A 104 -0.77 -9.70 12.08
C THR A 104 0.18 -10.87 11.96
N TYR A 105 1.42 -10.56 11.63
CA TYR A 105 2.55 -11.47 11.66
C TYR A 105 3.40 -11.16 12.89
N LYS A 106 4.00 -12.19 13.47
CA LYS A 106 4.98 -12.05 14.55
C LYS A 106 6.35 -12.48 14.06
N PHE A 107 7.39 -11.87 14.61
CA PHE A 107 8.77 -12.25 14.38
C PHE A 107 9.57 -12.17 15.68
N LYS A 108 10.64 -12.97 15.76
CA LYS A 108 11.55 -12.99 16.91
C LYS A 108 12.82 -12.16 16.70
N ASP A 109 13.19 -11.92 15.44
CA ASP A 109 14.41 -11.22 15.07
C ASP A 109 14.16 -10.30 13.87
N ILE A 110 14.10 -9.00 14.12
CA ILE A 110 13.92 -7.95 13.11
C ILE A 110 15.02 -7.98 12.04
N ASN A 111 16.23 -8.47 12.36
CA ASN A 111 17.32 -8.59 11.39
C ASN A 111 17.04 -9.61 10.27
N LYS A 112 16.03 -10.48 10.46
CA LYS A 112 15.60 -11.47 9.46
C LYS A 112 14.44 -10.99 8.60
N VAL A 113 13.80 -9.88 8.99
CA VAL A 113 12.63 -9.34 8.31
C VAL A 113 13.05 -8.59 7.05
N LYS A 114 12.30 -8.85 5.97
CA LYS A 114 12.37 -8.21 4.66
C LYS A 114 10.96 -7.78 4.28
N PHE A 115 10.68 -6.48 4.35
CA PHE A 115 9.32 -5.99 4.10
C PHE A 115 9.22 -5.30 2.74
N VAL A 116 8.25 -5.69 1.93
CA VAL A 116 7.92 -5.03 0.66
C VAL A 116 6.54 -4.41 0.79
N MET A 117 6.45 -3.08 0.69
CA MET A 117 5.18 -2.37 0.81
C MET A 117 4.21 -2.82 -0.29
N GLY A 118 3.01 -3.26 0.10
CA GLY A 118 2.01 -3.78 -0.84
C GLY A 118 2.35 -5.13 -1.47
N GLY A 119 3.40 -5.84 -1.00
CA GLY A 119 3.76 -7.17 -1.51
C GLY A 119 2.66 -8.21 -1.31
N SER A 120 2.08 -8.26 -0.10
CA SER A 120 0.95 -9.12 0.25
C SER A 120 -0.29 -8.83 -0.63
N MET A 121 -0.55 -7.55 -0.89
CA MET A 121 -1.65 -7.10 -1.73
C MET A 121 -1.42 -7.45 -3.21
N ALA A 122 -0.19 -7.31 -3.69
CA ALA A 122 0.17 -7.71 -5.06
C ALA A 122 -0.05 -9.22 -5.27
N ASP A 123 0.32 -10.04 -4.28
CA ASP A 123 0.08 -11.48 -4.31
C ASP A 123 -1.42 -11.82 -4.28
N ALA A 124 -2.18 -11.16 -3.41
CA ALA A 124 -3.63 -11.31 -3.36
C ALA A 124 -4.27 -10.89 -4.71
N GLY A 125 -3.79 -9.81 -5.32
CA GLY A 125 -4.23 -9.34 -6.64
C GLY A 125 -4.00 -10.35 -7.75
N LYS A 126 -2.85 -11.04 -7.77
CA LYS A 126 -2.59 -12.14 -8.72
C LYS A 126 -3.60 -13.28 -8.58
N SER A 127 -3.99 -13.60 -7.34
CA SER A 127 -4.99 -14.64 -7.06
C SER A 127 -6.43 -14.25 -7.43
N MET A 128 -6.65 -12.97 -7.77
CA MET A 128 -7.94 -12.40 -8.17
C MET A 128 -8.03 -12.06 -9.67
N GLN A 129 -6.93 -12.19 -10.43
CA GLN A 129 -6.96 -11.95 -11.87
C GLN A 129 -7.73 -13.05 -12.62
N PRO A 130 -8.59 -12.69 -13.61
CA PRO A 130 -9.19 -13.65 -14.52
C PRO A 130 -8.11 -14.45 -15.27
N PRO A 131 -8.26 -15.78 -15.43
CA PRO A 131 -7.30 -16.57 -16.19
C PRO A 131 -7.23 -16.08 -17.65
N GLY A 132 -6.01 -15.85 -18.16
CA GLY A 132 -5.73 -15.46 -19.54
C GLY A 132 -5.34 -14.00 -19.77
N LEU A 133 -5.31 -13.15 -18.74
CA LEU A 133 -4.65 -11.85 -18.81
C LEU A 133 -3.14 -12.02 -18.56
N PRO A 134 -2.26 -11.40 -19.39
CA PRO A 134 -0.83 -11.46 -19.15
C PRO A 134 -0.50 -10.79 -17.81
N GLU A 135 0.32 -11.44 -16.98
CA GLU A 135 0.84 -10.83 -15.76
C GLU A 135 1.57 -9.53 -16.15
N GLU A 136 1.12 -8.40 -15.62
CA GLU A 136 1.90 -7.16 -15.68
C GLU A 136 3.23 -7.41 -14.97
N LYS A 137 4.33 -7.32 -15.73
CA LYS A 137 5.69 -7.34 -15.17
C LYS A 137 5.92 -6.05 -14.39
N LYS A 138 5.50 -6.03 -13.12
CA LYS A 138 5.90 -4.98 -12.19
C LYS A 138 7.38 -5.18 -11.83
N PRO A 139 8.19 -4.11 -11.75
CA PRO A 139 9.57 -4.22 -11.30
C PRO A 139 9.64 -4.89 -9.93
N GLU A 140 10.63 -5.77 -9.73
CA GLU A 140 10.93 -6.32 -8.42
C GLU A 140 11.31 -5.17 -7.48
N GLN A 141 10.47 -4.92 -6.48
CA GLN A 141 10.76 -3.95 -5.43
C GLN A 141 11.75 -4.57 -4.45
N LYS A 142 12.83 -3.86 -4.14
CA LYS A 142 13.75 -4.30 -3.10
C LYS A 142 13.08 -4.18 -1.73
N PRO A 143 13.30 -5.16 -0.83
CA PRO A 143 12.72 -5.13 0.50
C PRO A 143 13.38 -4.06 1.37
N ILE A 144 12.57 -3.46 2.23
CA ILE A 144 13.02 -2.74 3.41
C ILE A 144 13.67 -3.75 4.36
N THR A 145 14.86 -3.42 4.82
CA THR A 145 15.65 -4.27 5.71
C THR A 145 16.04 -3.53 6.98
N PHE A 146 16.34 -4.31 8.00
CA PHE A 146 16.58 -3.81 9.34
C PHE A 146 17.84 -4.42 9.90
N LYS A 147 18.61 -3.61 10.63
CA LYS A 147 19.75 -4.07 11.42
C LYS A 147 19.64 -3.51 12.83
N LEU A 148 19.39 -4.36 13.81
CA LEU A 148 19.36 -4.00 15.23
C LEU A 148 20.61 -4.55 15.92
N GLU A 149 21.44 -3.65 16.44
CA GLU A 149 22.67 -3.97 17.15
C GLU A 149 22.82 -3.00 18.33
N ASP A 150 23.05 -3.52 19.53
CA ASP A 150 23.25 -2.73 20.77
C ASP A 150 22.17 -1.66 21.02
N GLY A 151 20.90 -1.97 20.74
CA GLY A 151 19.78 -1.05 20.92
C GLY A 151 19.69 0.07 19.88
N LYS A 152 20.55 0.05 18.86
CA LYS A 152 20.49 0.93 17.69
C LYS A 152 19.95 0.17 16.49
N LEU A 153 18.80 0.62 15.99
CA LEU A 153 18.19 0.14 14.76
C LEU A 153 18.68 0.99 13.59
N THR A 154 19.14 0.34 12.53
CA THR A 154 19.31 0.92 11.20
C THR A 154 18.24 0.34 10.30
N LEU A 155 17.41 1.20 9.71
CA LEU A 155 16.41 0.81 8.72
C LEU A 155 16.88 1.28 7.36
N THR A 156 16.95 0.38 6.40
CA THR A 156 17.27 0.67 5.01
C THR A 156 16.03 0.43 4.19
N ASN A 157 15.43 1.51 3.69
CA ASN A 157 14.37 1.49 2.70
C ASN A 157 15.00 1.80 1.34
N PRO A 158 15.28 0.80 0.50
CA PRO A 158 15.84 1.04 -0.81
C PRO A 158 14.88 1.96 -1.56
N GLN A 159 15.29 3.20 -1.78
CA GLN A 159 14.56 4.10 -2.66
C GLN A 159 14.83 3.63 -4.08
N ASP A 160 14.15 2.56 -4.48
CA ASP A 160 14.12 2.20 -5.88
C ASP A 160 13.61 3.41 -6.64
N LYS A 161 14.29 3.73 -7.75
CA LYS A 161 13.77 4.71 -8.70
C LYS A 161 12.33 4.29 -8.99
N PRO A 162 11.35 5.19 -8.83
CA PRO A 162 9.97 4.85 -9.09
C PRO A 162 9.87 4.19 -10.45
N VAL A 163 9.06 3.14 -10.54
CA VAL A 163 8.80 2.37 -11.76
C VAL A 163 8.72 3.34 -12.92
N THR A 164 9.77 3.38 -13.74
CA THR A 164 9.63 3.87 -15.10
C THR A 164 8.72 2.85 -15.73
N ALA A 165 7.42 3.16 -15.83
CA ALA A 165 6.64 2.66 -16.94
C ALA A 165 7.48 3.04 -18.16
N ASP A 166 8.01 2.03 -18.86
CA ASP A 166 8.80 2.22 -20.06
C ASP A 166 8.08 3.20 -20.98
N GLY A 167 8.59 4.44 -21.05
CA GLY A 167 8.62 5.32 -22.23
C GLY A 167 7.34 5.56 -23.03
N GLU A 168 6.16 5.11 -22.62
CA GLU A 168 4.91 5.54 -23.23
C GLU A 168 4.52 6.85 -22.56
N LYS A 169 4.79 7.92 -23.29
CA LYS A 169 4.20 9.24 -23.06
C LYS A 169 2.69 9.02 -22.99
N LEU A 170 2.14 8.89 -21.77
CA LEU A 170 0.70 8.90 -21.55
C LEU A 170 0.19 10.16 -22.25
N GLU A 171 -0.62 10.00 -23.29
CA GLU A 171 -1.32 11.13 -23.87
C GLU A 171 -2.07 11.76 -22.72
N LYS A 172 -1.71 13.00 -22.37
CA LYS A 172 -2.37 13.76 -21.30
C LYS A 172 -3.85 13.79 -21.66
N PRO A 173 -4.72 13.06 -20.96
CA PRO A 173 -6.13 13.16 -21.25
C PRO A 173 -6.50 14.61 -20.90
N GLU A 174 -7.20 15.32 -21.78
CA GLU A 174 -7.91 16.51 -21.35
C GLU A 174 -9.00 16.05 -20.38
N ILE A 175 -8.66 16.07 -19.10
CA ILE A 175 -9.60 15.72 -18.03
C ILE A 175 -10.54 16.90 -17.88
N ASP A 176 -11.75 16.74 -18.40
CA ASP A 176 -12.83 17.69 -18.19
C ASP A 176 -13.28 17.68 -16.70
N GLU A 177 -14.08 18.68 -16.31
CA GLU A 177 -14.54 18.82 -14.92
C GLU A 177 -15.35 17.60 -14.43
N GLN A 178 -16.01 16.89 -15.33
CA GLN A 178 -16.79 15.70 -15.00
C GLN A 178 -15.87 14.49 -14.72
N GLN A 179 -14.83 14.30 -15.52
CA GLN A 179 -13.79 13.29 -15.30
C GLN A 179 -12.99 13.59 -14.04
N LEU A 180 -12.74 14.87 -13.74
CA LEU A 180 -12.10 15.29 -12.48
C LEU A 180 -12.95 14.93 -11.26
N ALA A 181 -14.26 15.22 -11.30
CA ALA A 181 -15.19 14.88 -10.23
C ALA A 181 -15.29 13.36 -10.03
N MET A 182 -15.28 12.58 -11.12
CA MET A 182 -15.23 11.12 -11.04
C MET A 182 -13.92 10.63 -10.40
N ALA A 183 -12.77 11.19 -10.79
CA ALA A 183 -11.47 10.85 -10.19
C ALA A 183 -11.41 11.20 -8.70
N GLN A 184 -11.92 12.37 -8.31
CA GLN A 184 -12.00 12.77 -6.90
C GLN A 184 -12.88 11.82 -6.09
N GLY A 185 -14.07 11.48 -6.59
CA GLY A 185 -14.96 10.52 -5.93
C GLY A 185 -14.32 9.13 -5.78
N MET A 186 -13.45 8.76 -6.72
CA MET A 186 -12.75 7.50 -6.76
C MET A 186 -11.58 7.43 -5.76
N PHE A 187 -10.80 8.51 -5.62
CA PHE A 187 -9.61 8.56 -4.76
C PHE A 187 -9.85 9.14 -3.36
N LYS A 188 -11.08 9.60 -3.05
CA LYS A 188 -11.42 10.27 -1.78
C LYS A 188 -11.17 9.41 -0.54
N ASP A 189 -11.18 8.08 -0.66
CA ASP A 189 -10.98 7.14 0.45
C ASP A 189 -9.64 6.41 0.35
N MET A 190 -8.82 6.74 -0.66
CA MET A 190 -7.56 6.05 -0.89
C MET A 190 -6.50 6.58 0.06
N ARG A 191 -5.95 5.68 0.86
CA ARG A 191 -4.88 5.96 1.81
C ARG A 191 -3.87 4.82 1.79
N MET A 192 -2.60 5.17 1.76
CA MET A 192 -1.52 4.20 1.88
C MET A 192 -0.56 4.67 2.96
N ALA A 193 -0.30 3.84 3.96
CA ALA A 193 0.59 4.19 5.06
C ALA A 193 1.52 3.03 5.43
N LEU A 194 2.78 3.37 5.68
CA LEU A 194 3.81 2.51 6.23
C LEU A 194 4.44 3.19 7.44
N LYS A 195 4.29 2.56 8.59
CA LYS A 195 4.76 3.07 9.89
C LYS A 195 5.63 2.06 10.60
N VAL A 196 6.57 2.57 11.39
CA VAL A 196 7.38 1.77 12.33
C VAL A 196 7.13 2.29 13.74
N GLN A 197 6.73 1.42 14.65
CA GLN A 197 6.39 1.77 16.03
C GLN A 197 7.34 1.10 17.02
N PHE A 198 7.71 1.83 18.06
CA PHE A 198 8.62 1.39 19.12
C PHE A 198 7.89 1.48 20.47
N PRO A 199 7.28 0.41 21.00
CA PRO A 199 6.51 0.47 22.24
C PRO A 199 7.32 1.00 23.43
N GLY A 200 8.60 0.64 23.53
CA GLY A 200 9.54 1.14 24.54
C GLY A 200 9.93 2.61 24.36
N GLY A 201 9.69 3.15 23.16
CA GLY A 201 9.95 4.53 22.77
C GLY A 201 11.29 4.76 22.08
N ILE A 202 11.40 5.96 21.50
CA ILE A 202 12.57 6.42 20.77
C ILE A 202 13.41 7.30 21.69
N GLN A 203 14.70 7.01 21.82
CA GLN A 203 15.67 7.86 22.51
C GLN A 203 16.18 8.94 21.57
N GLU A 204 16.59 8.55 20.37
CA GLU A 204 17.09 9.43 19.32
C GLU A 204 16.73 8.83 17.96
N SER A 205 16.43 9.69 16.98
CA SER A 205 16.25 9.26 15.60
C SER A 205 16.62 10.40 14.67
N ASP A 206 17.15 10.05 13.50
CA ASP A 206 17.39 11.00 12.43
C ASP A 206 16.28 10.97 11.34
N ALA A 207 15.19 10.22 11.52
CA ALA A 207 14.10 10.17 10.56
C ALA A 207 13.36 11.52 10.42
N ASP A 208 12.80 11.78 9.24
CA ASP A 208 12.12 13.04 8.91
C ASP A 208 10.75 13.18 9.61
N HIS A 209 10.06 12.05 9.83
CA HIS A 209 8.66 12.01 10.28
C HIS A 209 8.48 11.22 11.58
N VAL A 210 8.95 11.79 12.69
CA VAL A 210 8.84 11.20 14.04
C VAL A 210 7.69 11.83 14.81
N ALA A 211 6.75 11.00 15.29
CA ALA A 211 5.66 11.41 16.16
C ALA A 211 5.56 10.47 17.36
N GLY A 212 6.01 10.95 18.53
CA GLY A 212 6.06 10.14 19.76
C GLY A 212 6.96 8.91 19.58
N ASN A 213 6.33 7.73 19.57
CA ASN A 213 7.00 6.44 19.44
C ASN A 213 6.88 5.84 18.03
N THR A 214 6.48 6.63 17.04
CA THR A 214 6.20 6.18 15.68
C THR A 214 6.99 6.99 14.67
N ILE A 215 7.60 6.27 13.72
CA ILE A 215 8.21 6.82 12.51
C ILE A 215 7.29 6.51 11.34
N THR A 216 7.01 7.49 10.50
CA THR A 216 6.23 7.30 9.26
C THR A 216 7.19 7.27 8.07
N LEU A 217 7.33 6.12 7.42
CA LEU A 217 8.21 5.97 6.26
C LEU A 217 7.52 6.47 4.98
N ALA A 218 6.23 6.18 4.85
CA ALA A 218 5.39 6.67 3.77
C ALA A 218 3.96 6.83 4.29
N GLU A 219 3.30 7.93 3.95
CA GLU A 219 1.88 8.13 4.15
C GLU A 219 1.36 9.01 3.02
N MET A 220 0.38 8.49 2.27
CA MET A 220 -0.29 9.20 1.20
C MET A 220 -1.79 9.16 1.46
N GLU A 221 -2.36 10.33 1.75
CA GLU A 221 -3.79 10.56 1.90
C GLU A 221 -4.31 11.19 0.60
N PHE A 222 -4.73 10.35 -0.35
CA PHE A 222 -5.10 10.83 -1.68
C PHE A 222 -6.29 11.79 -1.63
N ALA A 223 -7.20 11.63 -0.68
CA ALA A 223 -8.28 12.58 -0.39
C ALA A 223 -7.80 14.04 -0.29
N LYS A 224 -6.71 14.25 0.45
CA LYS A 224 -6.10 15.58 0.64
C LYS A 224 -5.34 16.06 -0.59
N LEU A 225 -4.80 15.13 -1.39
CA LEU A 225 -4.12 15.44 -2.64
C LEU A 225 -5.10 15.84 -3.76
N VAL A 226 -6.22 15.13 -3.89
CA VAL A 226 -7.21 15.32 -4.97
C VAL A 226 -8.24 16.40 -4.67
N SER A 227 -8.42 16.77 -3.40
CA SER A 227 -9.31 17.88 -2.99
C SER A 227 -8.80 19.26 -3.40
N ASP A 228 -7.54 19.36 -3.83
CA ASP A 228 -6.94 20.58 -4.37
C ASP A 228 -6.73 20.42 -5.89
N PRO A 229 -7.61 21.03 -6.72
CA PRO A 229 -7.55 20.89 -8.18
C PRO A 229 -6.21 21.33 -8.78
N ALA A 230 -5.51 22.27 -8.16
CA ALA A 230 -4.20 22.72 -8.63
C ALA A 230 -3.12 21.67 -8.35
N LYS A 231 -3.16 21.01 -7.18
CA LYS A 231 -2.25 19.90 -6.85
C LYS A 231 -2.51 18.67 -7.71
N LEU A 232 -3.77 18.36 -7.99
CA LEU A 232 -4.13 17.24 -8.85
C LEU A 232 -3.66 17.47 -10.30
N LYS A 233 -3.87 18.67 -10.85
CA LYS A 233 -3.31 19.06 -12.15
C LYS A 233 -1.79 18.96 -12.16
N LYS A 234 -1.13 19.48 -11.12
CA LYS A 234 0.33 19.37 -10.98
C LYS A 234 0.81 17.93 -10.90
N LEU A 235 0.09 17.03 -10.22
CA LEU A 235 0.40 15.60 -10.19
C LEU A 235 0.30 14.98 -11.60
N MET A 236 -0.73 15.35 -12.36
CA MET A 236 -0.97 14.86 -13.72
C MET A 236 -0.01 15.45 -14.76
N GLU A 237 0.55 16.63 -14.49
CA GLU A 237 1.54 17.30 -15.34
C GLU A 237 2.97 16.79 -15.12
N LEU A 238 3.22 16.09 -14.01
CA LEU A 238 4.52 15.58 -13.64
C LEU A 238 4.71 14.17 -14.21
N ASP A 239 5.37 14.13 -15.36
CA ASP A 239 5.73 12.89 -16.05
C ASP A 239 6.93 12.18 -15.38
N ASP A 240 7.59 12.86 -14.42
CA ASP A 240 8.74 12.35 -13.67
C ASP A 240 8.38 12.14 -12.18
N PRO A 241 8.35 10.89 -11.70
CA PRO A 241 8.13 10.56 -10.30
C PRO A 241 9.12 11.19 -9.32
N ALA A 242 10.37 11.47 -9.72
CA ALA A 242 11.33 12.17 -8.86
C ALA A 242 10.96 13.67 -8.73
N ALA A 243 10.52 14.29 -9.83
CA ALA A 243 9.93 15.62 -9.82
C ALA A 243 8.63 15.65 -9.01
N ALA A 244 7.81 14.60 -9.04
CA ALA A 244 6.63 14.45 -8.17
C ALA A 244 7.04 14.40 -6.69
N ALA A 245 7.94 13.50 -6.29
CA ALA A 245 8.41 13.41 -4.91
C ALA A 245 8.96 14.76 -4.39
N LYS A 246 9.68 15.50 -5.24
CA LYS A 246 10.18 16.85 -4.91
C LYS A 246 9.07 17.91 -4.88
N ALA A 247 8.12 17.86 -5.82
CA ALA A 247 7.02 18.81 -5.94
C ALA A 247 5.98 18.68 -4.83
N PHE A 248 5.87 17.49 -4.24
CA PHE A 248 4.95 17.18 -3.15
C PHE A 248 5.62 17.14 -1.77
N LYS A 249 6.91 17.47 -1.67
CA LYS A 249 7.59 17.62 -0.37
C LYS A 249 6.90 18.71 0.46
N GLY A 250 6.41 18.34 1.64
CA GLY A 250 5.71 19.26 2.55
C GLY A 250 4.24 19.54 2.19
N VAL A 251 3.67 18.78 1.24
CA VAL A 251 2.23 18.85 0.95
C VAL A 251 1.45 18.09 2.03
N ASP A 252 0.42 18.74 2.56
CA ASP A 252 -0.51 18.09 3.50
C ASP A 252 -1.16 16.87 2.83
N GLY A 253 -1.13 15.72 3.52
CA GLY A 253 -1.51 14.43 2.98
C GLY A 253 -0.40 13.64 2.28
N LEU A 254 0.85 14.12 2.25
CA LEU A 254 1.99 13.32 1.83
C LEU A 254 3.16 13.41 2.84
N LYS A 255 3.55 12.25 3.38
CA LYS A 255 4.81 12.07 4.12
C LYS A 255 5.61 10.97 3.44
N VAL A 256 6.86 11.26 3.13
CA VAL A 256 7.81 10.25 2.62
C VAL A 256 9.13 10.52 3.33
N GLU A 257 9.70 9.48 3.92
CA GLU A 257 11.05 9.53 4.48
C GLU A 257 12.04 9.80 3.35
N SER A 258 12.78 10.91 3.44
CA SER A 258 13.66 11.32 2.34
C SER A 258 14.97 10.54 2.33
N LYS A 259 15.35 9.90 3.43
CA LYS A 259 16.57 9.10 3.53
C LYS A 259 16.32 7.66 3.11
N GLU A 260 17.28 7.10 2.37
CA GLU A 260 17.32 5.66 2.12
C GLU A 260 17.57 4.87 3.42
N THR A 261 18.41 5.42 4.30
CA THR A 261 18.78 4.81 5.56
C THR A 261 18.50 5.76 6.71
N ILE A 262 17.79 5.28 7.73
CA ILE A 262 17.57 5.99 9.01
C ILE A 262 18.15 5.19 10.17
N SER A 263 18.58 5.91 11.20
CA SER A 263 19.03 5.36 12.48
C SER A 263 18.05 5.74 13.59
N VAL A 264 17.79 4.77 14.48
CA VAL A 264 16.92 4.93 15.65
C VAL A 264 17.61 4.29 16.85
N THR A 265 17.83 5.05 17.91
CA THR A 265 18.28 4.54 19.21
C THR A 265 17.04 4.27 20.06
N LEU A 266 16.87 3.02 20.49
CA LEU A 266 15.71 2.56 21.26
C LEU A 266 15.90 2.82 22.76
N LYS A 267 14.82 3.28 23.42
CA LYS A 267 14.79 3.39 24.89
C LYS A 267 14.86 2.05 25.58
#